data_AF-A0A1G3G2G1-F1
#
_entry.id   AF-A0A1G3G2G1-F1
#
_cell.length_a   1.000
_cell.length_b   1.000
_cell.length_c   1.000
_cell.angle_alpha   90.00
_cell.angle_beta   90.00
_cell.angle_gamma   90.00
#
_symmetry.space_group_name_H-M   'P 1'
#
loop_
_entity.id
_entity.type
_entity.pdbx_description
1 polymer ?
#
loop_
_entity_poly.entity_id
_entity_poly.type
_entity_poly.pdbx_seq_one_letter_code
_entity_poly.pdbx_strand_id
1 'polypeptide(L)'
;MTGTARAIRAAGALGLVALGLTACMTPSAQGRASLFGGAVQVAAPAGYCTEPAAQLAGAETAILLIGRCAGATERAPAVLTAAVGAEGSGAGLNVAAGGAELADFFRSAAGRQALSRRGRATDVQVLEARRSGDAFLIRLQDRGPQPSAPVQAESWRAVLALEGRLVTLTVAGPVDAPLNRDAGLALLQAFVAATLAANRS
;
A
#
# COMPACT_ATOMS: atom_id res chain seq x y z
N MET A 1 84.81 12.18 33.29
CA MET A 1 85.32 11.90 31.93
C MET A 1 84.16 11.41 31.09
N THR A 2 83.81 12.21 30.08
CA THR A 2 83.12 11.84 28.82
C THR A 2 83.33 10.36 28.47
N GLY A 3 82.33 9.55 28.13
CA GLY A 3 81.20 9.77 27.23
C GLY A 3 81.30 8.71 26.12
N THR A 4 80.22 8.01 25.79
CA THR A 4 79.95 7.46 24.43
C THR A 4 78.57 6.80 24.40
N ALA A 5 77.83 7.13 23.35
CA ALA A 5 76.44 6.79 23.11
C ALA A 5 76.25 5.36 22.58
N ARG A 6 75.05 4.81 22.77
CA ARG A 6 74.46 3.85 21.81
C ARG A 6 72.94 3.97 21.79
N ALA A 7 72.44 4.24 20.60
CA ALA A 7 71.03 4.35 20.26
C ALA A 7 70.43 2.99 19.87
N ILE A 8 69.11 3.01 19.71
CA ILE A 8 68.21 2.08 19.01
C ILE A 8 67.56 1.02 19.91
N ARG A 9 66.28 1.26 20.22
CA ARG A 9 65.27 0.19 20.28
C ARG A 9 63.99 0.65 19.57
N ALA A 10 63.58 -0.21 18.66
CA ALA A 10 62.51 -0.02 17.70
C ALA A 10 61.13 0.04 18.38
N ALA A 11 60.32 1.01 17.97
CA ALA A 11 58.89 1.06 18.21
C ALA A 11 58.18 0.60 16.92
N GLY A 12 57.70 -0.64 16.90
CA GLY A 12 56.86 -1.17 15.83
C GLY A 12 55.49 -1.51 16.40
N ALA A 13 54.56 -0.57 16.28
CA ALA A 13 53.17 -0.73 16.72
C ALA A 13 52.45 -1.72 15.79
N LEU A 14 51.93 -2.81 16.37
CA LEU A 14 51.05 -3.75 15.70
C LEU A 14 49.68 -3.10 15.53
N GLY A 15 49.39 -2.64 14.30
CA GLY A 15 48.09 -2.07 13.94
C GLY A 15 47.01 -3.16 13.89
N LEU A 16 46.03 -3.07 14.78
CA LEU A 16 44.77 -3.81 14.71
C LEU A 16 43.98 -3.36 13.48
N VAL A 17 43.96 -4.20 12.44
CA VAL A 17 43.04 -4.05 11.31
C VAL A 17 41.67 -4.56 11.75
N ALA A 18 40.80 -3.66 12.17
CA ALA A 18 39.38 -3.95 12.38
C ALA A 18 38.69 -4.05 11.00
N LEU A 19 38.36 -5.28 10.58
CA LEU A 19 37.47 -5.50 9.45
C LEU A 19 36.06 -5.01 9.82
N GLY A 20 35.69 -3.84 9.33
CA GLY A 20 34.32 -3.35 9.40
C GLY A 20 33.41 -4.21 8.52
N LEU A 21 32.64 -5.10 9.14
CA LEU A 21 31.49 -5.76 8.52
C LEU A 21 30.45 -4.67 8.20
N THR A 22 30.44 -4.20 6.95
CA THR A 22 29.35 -3.43 6.38
C THR A 22 28.10 -4.31 6.33
N ALA A 23 27.30 -4.27 7.39
CA ALA A 23 25.99 -4.88 7.39
C ALA A 23 25.15 -4.21 6.30
N CYS A 24 24.73 -4.98 5.28
CA CYS A 24 23.65 -4.57 4.40
C CYS A 24 22.39 -4.40 5.25
N MET A 25 22.08 -3.17 5.66
CA MET A 25 20.77 -2.86 6.20
C MET A 25 19.78 -2.97 5.05
N THR A 26 19.08 -4.11 4.96
CA THR A 26 17.91 -4.21 4.12
C THR A 26 16.87 -3.23 4.64
N PRO A 27 16.29 -2.35 3.80
CA PRO A 27 15.21 -1.47 4.25
C PRO A 27 14.10 -2.36 4.83
N SER A 28 13.80 -2.17 6.11
CA SER A 28 12.79 -2.95 6.81
C SER A 28 11.43 -2.68 6.18
N ALA A 29 10.69 -3.71 5.81
CA ALA A 29 9.33 -3.55 5.31
C ALA A 29 8.52 -2.76 6.36
N GLN A 30 7.95 -1.62 5.96
CA GLN A 30 7.27 -0.72 6.88
C GLN A 30 5.76 -1.00 6.89
N GLY A 31 5.12 -0.84 8.04
CA GLY A 31 3.65 -0.92 8.15
C GLY A 31 2.92 0.33 7.67
N ARG A 32 3.64 1.37 7.24
CA ARG A 32 3.08 2.68 6.88
C ARG A 32 3.96 3.38 5.87
N ALA A 33 3.33 4.10 4.94
CA ALA A 33 3.97 5.05 4.03
C ALA A 33 3.42 6.45 4.25
N SER A 34 4.31 7.44 4.15
CA SER A 34 3.97 8.85 4.22
C SER A 34 4.08 9.47 2.82
N LEU A 35 3.01 10.11 2.37
CA LEU A 35 2.90 10.68 1.03
C LEU A 35 2.77 12.20 1.12
N PHE A 36 3.25 12.89 0.07
CA PHE A 36 3.08 14.34 -0.11
C PHE A 36 3.50 15.16 1.12
N GLY A 37 4.68 14.85 1.68
CA GLY A 37 5.18 15.55 2.87
C GLY A 37 4.41 15.26 4.16
N GLY A 38 3.65 14.16 4.21
CA GLY A 38 2.87 13.75 5.38
C GLY A 38 1.40 14.13 5.34
N ALA A 39 0.94 14.77 4.25
CA ALA A 39 -0.48 15.09 4.08
C ALA A 39 -1.37 13.84 4.02
N VAL A 40 -0.85 12.70 3.53
CA VAL A 40 -1.60 11.44 3.55
C VAL A 40 -0.72 10.31 4.08
N GLN A 41 -1.21 9.64 5.12
CA GLN A 41 -0.57 8.47 5.72
C GLN A 41 -1.33 7.20 5.30
N VAL A 42 -0.70 6.33 4.52
CA VAL A 42 -1.27 5.02 4.19
C VAL A 42 -0.70 3.98 5.13
N ALA A 43 -1.54 3.29 5.90
CA ALA A 43 -1.10 2.26 6.82
C ALA A 43 -1.60 0.88 6.39
N ALA A 44 -0.68 -0.07 6.29
CA ALA A 44 -1.00 -1.46 6.01
C ALA A 44 -1.71 -2.10 7.23
N PRO A 45 -2.68 -3.00 7.02
CA PRO A 45 -3.26 -3.78 8.11
C PRO A 45 -2.24 -4.73 8.72
N ALA A 46 -2.47 -5.17 9.97
CA ALA A 46 -1.54 -6.05 10.68
C ALA A 46 -1.19 -7.32 9.88
N GLY A 47 0.12 -7.62 9.79
CA GLY A 47 0.65 -8.73 9.00
C GLY A 47 0.88 -8.44 7.51
N TYR A 48 0.61 -7.20 7.09
CA TYR A 48 0.92 -6.67 5.77
C TYR A 48 1.88 -5.48 5.88
N CYS A 49 2.74 -5.35 4.88
CA CYS A 49 3.82 -4.39 4.83
C CYS A 49 3.81 -3.67 3.48
N THR A 50 4.07 -2.36 3.50
CA THR A 50 4.33 -1.59 2.29
C THR A 50 5.66 -2.05 1.70
N GLU A 51 5.71 -2.11 0.37
CA GLU A 51 6.94 -2.35 -0.37
C GLU A 51 7.43 -1.02 -0.96
N PRO A 52 8.42 -0.32 -0.35
CA PRO A 52 8.82 1.01 -0.81
C PRO A 52 9.33 1.01 -2.26
N ALA A 53 9.97 -0.08 -2.68
CA ALA A 53 10.43 -0.27 -4.05
C ALA A 53 9.27 -0.42 -5.06
N ALA A 54 8.06 -0.70 -4.59
CA ALA A 54 6.84 -0.84 -5.38
C ALA A 54 5.87 0.34 -5.14
N GLN A 55 6.43 1.53 -4.91
CA GLN A 55 5.72 2.79 -4.87
C GLN A 55 5.92 3.56 -6.19
N LEU A 56 4.82 3.95 -6.82
CA LEU A 56 4.81 4.91 -7.93
C LEU A 56 4.24 6.22 -7.41
N ALA A 57 5.10 7.14 -6.99
CA ALA A 57 4.70 8.45 -6.49
C ALA A 57 5.20 9.57 -7.40
N GLY A 58 4.29 10.43 -7.84
CA GLY A 58 4.58 11.73 -8.45
C GLY A 58 4.29 12.85 -7.46
N ALA A 59 4.35 14.09 -7.95
CA ALA A 59 4.03 15.27 -7.13
C ALA A 59 2.58 15.27 -6.61
N GLU A 60 1.63 14.80 -7.44
CA GLU A 60 0.19 14.90 -7.14
C GLU A 60 -0.48 13.56 -6.83
N THR A 61 0.00 12.46 -7.40
CA THR A 61 -0.63 11.15 -7.30
C THR A 61 0.35 10.11 -6.83
N ALA A 62 -0.14 9.12 -6.10
CA ALA A 62 0.69 8.01 -5.62
C ALA A 62 -0.05 6.68 -5.70
N ILE A 63 0.68 5.62 -6.02
CA ILE A 63 0.23 4.23 -5.94
C ILE A 63 1.23 3.46 -5.08
N LEU A 64 0.73 2.74 -4.08
CA LEU A 64 1.51 1.86 -3.23
C LEU A 64 1.06 0.43 -3.37
N LEU A 65 2.01 -0.48 -3.53
CA LEU A 65 1.80 -1.91 -3.35
C LEU A 65 2.12 -2.32 -1.91
N ILE A 66 1.24 -3.15 -1.37
CA ILE A 66 1.33 -3.71 -0.02
C ILE A 66 1.14 -5.22 -0.15
N GLY A 67 2.07 -5.96 0.46
CA GLY A 67 2.07 -7.41 0.46
C GLY A 67 2.02 -7.97 1.88
N ARG A 68 1.89 -9.29 1.99
CA ARG A 68 2.07 -9.98 3.27
C ARG A 68 3.51 -9.78 3.75
N CYS A 69 3.71 -9.37 5.00
CA CYS A 69 5.06 -9.21 5.55
C CYS A 69 5.83 -10.53 5.50
N ALA A 70 7.15 -10.45 5.35
CA ALA A 70 8.02 -11.63 5.49
C ALA A 70 7.79 -12.30 6.86
N GLY A 71 7.63 -13.62 6.87
CA GLY A 71 7.40 -14.40 8.10
C GLY A 71 5.97 -14.43 8.63
N ALA A 72 5.06 -13.59 8.14
CA ALA A 72 3.64 -13.56 8.56
C ALA A 72 2.82 -14.69 7.89
N THR A 73 3.29 -15.93 8.00
CA THR A 73 2.72 -17.11 7.29
C THR A 73 1.28 -17.43 7.70
N GLU A 74 0.85 -16.99 8.88
CA GLU A 74 -0.52 -17.11 9.38
C GLU A 74 -1.53 -16.21 8.65
N ARG A 75 -1.04 -15.22 7.90
CA ARG A 75 -1.89 -14.36 7.06
C ARG A 75 -2.03 -14.93 5.66
N ALA A 76 -3.23 -14.80 5.10
CA ALA A 76 -3.47 -15.16 3.71
C ALA A 76 -2.61 -14.30 2.77
N PRO A 77 -2.00 -14.87 1.71
CA PRO A 77 -1.41 -14.08 0.65
C PRO A 77 -2.45 -13.10 0.08
N ALA A 78 -2.07 -11.83 -0.08
CA ALA A 78 -2.91 -10.82 -0.71
C ALA A 78 -2.05 -9.74 -1.33
N VAL A 79 -2.58 -9.14 -2.39
CA VAL A 79 -2.07 -7.93 -3.03
C VAL A 79 -3.00 -6.79 -2.65
N LEU A 80 -2.44 -5.85 -1.89
CA LEU A 80 -3.13 -4.64 -1.47
C LEU A 80 -2.57 -3.48 -2.28
N THR A 81 -3.44 -2.55 -2.64
CA THR A 81 -3.04 -1.34 -3.35
C THR A 81 -3.73 -0.13 -2.74
N ALA A 82 -2.95 0.92 -2.48
CA ALA A 82 -3.50 2.24 -2.21
C ALA A 82 -3.19 3.15 -3.40
N ALA A 83 -4.22 3.71 -4.01
CA ALA A 83 -4.10 4.78 -5.00
C ALA A 83 -4.62 6.07 -4.38
N VAL A 84 -3.80 7.13 -4.42
CA VAL A 84 -4.12 8.45 -3.89
C VAL A 84 -4.09 9.46 -5.03
N GLY A 85 -5.19 10.18 -5.20
CA GLY A 85 -5.36 11.20 -6.21
C GLY A 85 -4.74 12.55 -5.85
N ALA A 86 -4.77 13.45 -6.83
CA ALA A 86 -4.37 14.84 -6.70
C ALA A 86 -5.14 15.58 -5.60
N GLU A 87 -4.62 16.72 -5.15
CA GLU A 87 -5.35 17.57 -4.22
C GLU A 87 -6.71 17.98 -4.78
N GLY A 88 -7.74 18.03 -3.93
CA GLY A 88 -9.10 18.35 -4.35
C GLY A 88 -9.81 17.24 -5.14
N SER A 89 -9.15 16.13 -5.50
CA SER A 89 -9.80 15.01 -6.21
C SER A 89 -10.89 14.32 -5.40
N GLY A 90 -10.86 14.46 -4.07
CA GLY A 90 -11.92 14.00 -3.17
C GLY A 90 -13.07 14.99 -3.02
N ALA A 91 -12.99 16.18 -3.64
CA ALA A 91 -14.05 17.17 -3.56
C ALA A 91 -15.37 16.61 -4.12
N GLY A 92 -16.45 16.74 -3.34
CA GLY A 92 -17.76 16.20 -3.69
C GLY A 92 -17.97 14.73 -3.33
N LEU A 93 -16.93 13.99 -2.90
CA LEU A 93 -17.13 12.68 -2.31
C LEU A 93 -17.69 12.83 -0.89
N ASN A 94 -19.00 12.69 -0.76
CA ASN A 94 -19.67 12.59 0.54
C ASN A 94 -20.22 11.18 0.72
N VAL A 95 -19.40 10.28 1.26
CA VAL A 95 -19.80 8.89 1.55
C VAL A 95 -20.97 8.85 2.53
N ALA A 96 -21.01 9.77 3.51
CA ALA A 96 -22.04 9.78 4.52
C ALA A 96 -23.43 10.08 3.94
N ALA A 97 -23.53 11.03 3.00
CA ALA A 97 -24.78 11.47 2.41
C ALA A 97 -25.15 10.77 1.10
N GLY A 98 -24.17 10.36 0.28
CA GLY A 98 -24.38 9.93 -1.11
C GLY A 98 -24.35 8.41 -1.33
N GLY A 99 -24.69 7.59 -0.32
CA GLY A 99 -24.48 6.14 -0.39
C GLY A 99 -25.25 5.46 -1.53
N ALA A 100 -26.49 5.86 -1.80
CA ALA A 100 -27.30 5.28 -2.88
C ALA A 100 -26.81 5.78 -4.25
N GLU A 101 -26.57 7.08 -4.37
CA GLU A 101 -26.08 7.75 -5.57
C GLU A 101 -24.71 7.21 -6.00
N LEU A 102 -23.80 6.98 -5.04
CA LEU A 102 -22.51 6.33 -5.29
C LEU A 102 -22.69 4.89 -5.76
N ALA A 103 -23.61 4.14 -5.15
CA ALA A 103 -23.89 2.77 -5.57
C ALA A 103 -24.40 2.72 -7.03
N ASP A 104 -25.29 3.64 -7.40
CA ASP A 104 -25.81 3.76 -8.75
C ASP A 104 -24.74 4.24 -9.75
N PHE A 105 -23.90 5.20 -9.34
CA PHE A 105 -22.76 5.62 -10.13
C PHE A 105 -21.83 4.46 -10.46
N PHE A 106 -21.40 3.67 -9.47
CA PHE A 106 -20.49 2.54 -9.72
C PHE A 106 -21.14 1.42 -10.55
N ARG A 107 -22.48 1.31 -10.52
CA ARG A 107 -23.23 0.41 -11.41
C ARG A 107 -23.41 0.98 -12.81
N SER A 108 -23.24 2.27 -13.04
CA SER A 108 -23.32 2.88 -14.39
C SER A 108 -22.15 2.47 -15.29
N ALA A 109 -22.25 2.73 -16.59
CA ALA A 109 -21.14 2.51 -17.52
C ALA A 109 -19.89 3.33 -17.13
N ALA A 110 -20.07 4.61 -16.76
CA ALA A 110 -18.97 5.49 -16.37
C ALA A 110 -18.28 5.01 -15.08
N GLY A 111 -19.04 4.61 -14.07
CA GLY A 111 -18.47 4.07 -12.83
C GLY A 111 -17.74 2.75 -13.05
N ARG A 112 -18.31 1.84 -13.84
CA ARG A 112 -17.61 0.59 -14.24
C ARG A 112 -16.36 0.86 -15.06
N GLN A 113 -16.36 1.89 -15.89
CA GLN A 113 -15.17 2.32 -16.62
C GLN A 113 -14.08 2.79 -15.65
N ALA A 114 -14.44 3.61 -14.66
CA ALA A 114 -13.52 4.07 -13.62
C ALA A 114 -12.98 2.92 -12.74
N LEU A 115 -13.76 1.86 -12.55
CA LEU A 115 -13.32 0.67 -11.83
C LEU A 115 -12.43 -0.26 -12.65
N SER A 116 -12.50 -0.20 -13.99
CA SER A 116 -11.74 -1.10 -14.86
C SER A 116 -10.26 -0.79 -14.81
N ARG A 117 -9.42 -1.82 -14.66
CA ARG A 117 -7.96 -1.68 -14.77
C ARG A 117 -7.51 -1.13 -16.13
N ARG A 118 -8.36 -1.23 -17.15
CA ARG A 118 -8.06 -0.81 -18.53
C ARG A 118 -9.06 0.22 -19.07
N GLY A 119 -9.88 0.79 -18.19
CA GLY A 119 -10.89 1.77 -18.60
C GLY A 119 -11.98 1.19 -19.52
N ARG A 120 -12.32 -0.10 -19.39
CA ARG A 120 -13.42 -0.74 -20.15
C ARG A 120 -14.54 -1.20 -19.23
N ALA A 121 -15.67 -0.51 -19.28
CA ALA A 121 -16.84 -0.81 -18.46
C ALA A 121 -17.42 -2.22 -18.66
N THR A 122 -17.21 -2.82 -19.83
CA THR A 122 -17.67 -4.17 -20.18
C THR A 122 -16.86 -5.28 -19.52
N ASP A 123 -15.64 -4.98 -19.08
CA ASP A 123 -14.78 -5.95 -18.38
C ASP A 123 -15.19 -6.10 -16.91
N VAL A 124 -15.99 -5.15 -16.40
CA VAL A 124 -16.30 -5.01 -14.99
C VAL A 124 -17.74 -5.43 -14.70
N GLN A 125 -17.91 -6.21 -13.64
CA GLN A 125 -19.18 -6.51 -13.01
C GLN A 125 -19.14 -6.05 -11.55
N VAL A 126 -20.00 -5.11 -11.16
CA VAL A 126 -20.17 -4.74 -9.75
C VAL A 126 -21.10 -5.75 -9.10
N LEU A 127 -20.59 -6.43 -8.08
CA LEU A 127 -21.30 -7.49 -7.35
C LEU A 127 -21.89 -6.97 -6.05
N GLU A 128 -21.27 -5.96 -5.44
CA GLU A 128 -21.74 -5.31 -4.23
C GLU A 128 -21.23 -3.86 -4.22
N ALA A 129 -22.04 -2.93 -3.72
CA ALA A 129 -21.67 -1.53 -3.54
C ALA A 129 -22.45 -0.97 -2.35
N ARG A 130 -21.76 -0.55 -1.29
CA ARG A 130 -22.39 -0.10 -0.05
C ARG A 130 -21.52 0.84 0.77
N ARG A 131 -22.17 1.68 1.56
CA ARG A 131 -21.53 2.48 2.60
C ARG A 131 -21.02 1.60 3.75
N SER A 132 -19.88 1.95 4.33
CA SER A 132 -19.33 1.36 5.55
C SER A 132 -18.53 2.42 6.33
N GLY A 133 -19.15 3.05 7.32
CA GLY A 133 -18.54 4.19 8.04
C GLY A 133 -18.19 5.32 7.07
N ASP A 134 -16.94 5.76 7.12
CA ASP A 134 -16.38 6.85 6.29
C ASP A 134 -15.86 6.39 4.92
N ALA A 135 -16.09 5.12 4.56
CA ALA A 135 -15.68 4.55 3.29
C ALA A 135 -16.86 3.95 2.51
N PHE A 136 -16.75 3.98 1.18
CA PHE A 136 -17.67 3.30 0.28
C PHE A 136 -17.02 2.03 -0.24
N LEU A 137 -17.61 0.87 0.07
CA LEU A 137 -17.05 -0.44 -0.28
C LEU A 137 -17.72 -1.00 -1.54
N ILE A 138 -16.90 -1.58 -2.41
CA ILE A 138 -17.30 -2.12 -3.70
C ILE A 138 -16.67 -3.50 -3.84
N ARG A 139 -17.49 -4.52 -4.06
CA ARG A 139 -17.04 -5.82 -4.54
C ARG A 139 -17.28 -5.88 -6.03
N LEU A 140 -16.24 -6.17 -6.80
CA LEU A 140 -16.34 -6.23 -8.25
C LEU A 140 -15.50 -7.36 -8.83
N GLN A 141 -15.89 -7.84 -10.00
CA GLN A 141 -15.05 -8.65 -10.88
C GLN A 141 -14.60 -7.81 -12.06
N ASP A 142 -13.30 -7.84 -12.37
CA ASP A 142 -12.74 -7.27 -13.59
C ASP A 142 -11.99 -8.38 -14.34
N ARG A 143 -12.58 -8.80 -15.46
CA ARG A 143 -12.15 -9.93 -16.30
C ARG A 143 -11.24 -9.50 -17.45
N GLY A 144 -10.81 -8.24 -17.48
CA GLY A 144 -9.86 -7.79 -18.47
C GLY A 144 -8.51 -8.51 -18.32
N PRO A 145 -7.86 -8.96 -19.42
CA PRO A 145 -6.49 -9.49 -19.38
C PRO A 145 -5.53 -8.63 -18.56
N GLN A 146 -4.78 -9.28 -17.66
CA GLN A 146 -3.84 -8.66 -16.73
C GLN A 146 -2.40 -8.95 -17.17
N PRO A 147 -1.61 -7.92 -17.57
CA PRO A 147 -0.24 -8.11 -18.03
C PRO A 147 0.79 -8.28 -16.90
N SER A 148 0.49 -7.87 -15.66
CA SER A 148 1.39 -7.91 -14.51
C SER A 148 0.75 -8.66 -13.34
N ALA A 149 1.53 -9.57 -12.71
CA ALA A 149 1.22 -10.42 -11.55
C ALA A 149 -0.24 -10.88 -11.42
N PRO A 150 -0.56 -12.16 -11.72
CA PRO A 150 -1.95 -12.61 -11.80
C PRO A 150 -2.64 -12.49 -10.44
N VAL A 151 -3.49 -11.48 -10.28
CA VAL A 151 -4.42 -11.34 -9.16
C VAL A 151 -5.79 -11.85 -9.59
N GLN A 152 -6.53 -12.42 -8.64
CA GLN A 152 -7.86 -12.92 -8.91
C GLN A 152 -8.75 -11.82 -9.54
N ALA A 153 -9.69 -12.20 -10.41
CA ALA A 153 -10.54 -11.24 -11.09
C ALA A 153 -11.44 -10.46 -10.12
N GLU A 154 -11.85 -11.11 -9.03
CA GLU A 154 -12.67 -10.51 -7.97
C GLU A 154 -11.82 -9.71 -6.97
N SER A 155 -12.27 -8.51 -6.64
CA SER A 155 -11.59 -7.68 -5.65
C SER A 155 -12.59 -6.91 -4.82
N TRP A 156 -12.13 -6.54 -3.62
CA TRP A 156 -12.78 -5.56 -2.77
C TRP A 156 -12.06 -4.23 -2.92
N ARG A 157 -12.82 -3.14 -3.06
CA ARG A 157 -12.31 -1.77 -3.07
C ARG A 157 -13.03 -0.90 -2.07
N ALA A 158 -12.30 -0.01 -1.42
CA ALA A 158 -12.84 1.09 -0.65
C ALA A 158 -12.51 2.40 -1.35
N VAL A 159 -13.47 3.31 -1.39
CA VAL A 159 -13.30 4.69 -1.83
C VAL A 159 -13.60 5.60 -0.64
N LEU A 160 -12.68 6.51 -0.33
CA LEU A 160 -12.78 7.46 0.77
C LEU A 160 -12.05 8.75 0.41
N ALA A 161 -12.29 9.82 1.17
CA ALA A 161 -11.55 11.07 1.07
C ALA A 161 -10.65 11.26 2.29
N LEU A 162 -9.40 11.65 2.08
CA LEU A 162 -8.45 12.03 3.12
C LEU A 162 -7.77 13.33 2.71
N GLU A 163 -7.80 14.35 3.56
CA GLU A 163 -7.21 15.68 3.27
C GLU A 163 -7.58 16.21 1.87
N GLY A 164 -8.86 16.10 1.51
CA GLY A 164 -9.37 16.55 0.20
C GLY A 164 -8.96 15.70 -1.02
N ARG A 165 -8.21 14.61 -0.81
CA ARG A 165 -7.75 13.69 -1.86
C ARG A 165 -8.62 12.44 -1.92
N LEU A 166 -8.93 11.98 -3.13
CA LEU A 166 -9.57 10.70 -3.35
C LEU A 166 -8.58 9.58 -3.06
N VAL A 167 -8.97 8.66 -2.18
CA VAL A 167 -8.19 7.48 -1.84
C VAL A 167 -8.97 6.25 -2.23
N THR A 168 -8.32 5.36 -2.98
CA THR A 168 -8.86 4.04 -3.34
C THR A 168 -7.96 2.97 -2.74
N LEU A 169 -8.53 2.13 -1.88
CA LEU A 169 -7.86 0.97 -1.30
C LEU A 169 -8.41 -0.29 -1.96
N THR A 170 -7.55 -1.15 -2.47
CA THR A 170 -7.94 -2.41 -3.15
C THR A 170 -7.33 -3.60 -2.43
N VAL A 171 -8.10 -4.68 -2.33
CA VAL A 171 -7.67 -5.98 -1.82
C VAL A 171 -8.06 -7.06 -2.82
N ALA A 172 -7.08 -7.87 -3.23
CA ALA A 172 -7.27 -9.08 -4.01
C ALA A 172 -6.26 -10.15 -3.58
N GLY A 173 -6.61 -11.42 -3.73
CA GLY A 173 -5.68 -12.54 -3.61
C GLY A 173 -4.93 -12.79 -4.91
N PRO A 174 -3.75 -13.42 -4.84
CA PRO A 174 -3.11 -14.06 -6.00
C PRO A 174 -4.04 -15.09 -6.67
N VAL A 175 -3.85 -15.37 -7.96
CA VAL A 175 -4.65 -16.38 -8.67
C VAL A 175 -4.49 -17.80 -8.09
N ASP A 176 -3.31 -18.15 -7.62
CA ASP A 176 -2.99 -19.45 -7.00
C ASP A 176 -3.43 -19.56 -5.53
N ALA A 177 -3.74 -18.44 -4.89
CA ALA A 177 -4.25 -18.38 -3.52
C ALA A 177 -5.33 -17.29 -3.38
N PRO A 178 -6.49 -17.46 -4.02
CA PRO A 178 -7.52 -16.42 -4.04
C PRO A 178 -8.12 -16.22 -2.64
N LEU A 179 -8.46 -14.97 -2.32
CA LEU A 179 -9.25 -14.66 -1.15
C LEU A 179 -10.72 -14.97 -1.43
N ASN A 180 -11.38 -15.63 -0.48
CA ASN A 180 -12.83 -15.73 -0.49
C ASN A 180 -13.46 -14.37 -0.14
N ARG A 181 -14.78 -14.26 -0.35
CA ARG A 181 -15.55 -13.02 -0.16
C ARG A 181 -15.31 -12.39 1.21
N ASP A 182 -15.46 -13.16 2.28
CA ASP A 182 -15.48 -12.64 3.65
C ASP A 182 -14.06 -12.31 4.14
N ALA A 183 -13.07 -13.12 3.77
CA ALA A 183 -11.65 -12.83 4.04
C ALA A 183 -11.20 -11.54 3.34
N GLY A 184 -11.59 -11.35 2.07
CA GLY A 184 -11.30 -10.11 1.33
C GLY A 184 -11.97 -8.89 1.92
N LEU A 185 -13.24 -9.01 2.36
CA LEU A 185 -13.97 -7.93 3.01
C LEU A 185 -13.31 -7.55 4.36
N ALA A 186 -13.04 -8.55 5.21
CA ALA A 186 -12.43 -8.32 6.51
C ALA A 186 -11.06 -7.64 6.38
N LEU A 187 -10.25 -8.07 5.41
CA LEU A 187 -8.96 -7.47 5.14
C LEU A 187 -9.08 -6.03 4.60
N LEU A 188 -10.03 -5.76 3.70
CA LEU A 188 -10.28 -4.39 3.23
C LEU A 188 -10.73 -3.48 4.38
N GLN A 189 -11.62 -3.96 5.25
CA GLN A 189 -12.08 -3.18 6.41
C GLN A 189 -10.93 -2.89 7.38
N ALA A 190 -10.05 -3.86 7.63
CA ALA A 190 -8.85 -3.65 8.43
C ALA A 190 -7.91 -2.62 7.77
N PHE A 191 -7.76 -2.66 6.45
CA PHE A 191 -6.93 -1.71 5.72
C PHE A 191 -7.50 -0.28 5.77
N VAL A 192 -8.81 -0.12 5.58
CA VAL A 192 -9.53 1.15 5.75
C VAL A 192 -9.32 1.68 7.18
N ALA A 193 -9.56 0.84 8.19
CA ALA A 193 -9.44 1.24 9.60
C ALA A 193 -8.02 1.68 9.96
N ALA A 194 -7.00 0.93 9.52
CA ALA A 194 -5.60 1.28 9.75
C ALA A 194 -5.23 2.62 9.10
N THR A 195 -5.67 2.83 7.85
CA THR A 195 -5.40 4.06 7.12
C THR A 195 -6.11 5.26 7.74
N LEU A 196 -7.41 5.14 8.06
CA LEU A 196 -8.15 6.20 8.77
C LEU A 196 -7.49 6.53 10.11
N ALA A 197 -7.11 5.51 10.89
CA ALA A 197 -6.45 5.71 12.18
C ALA A 197 -5.11 6.45 12.05
N ALA A 198 -4.35 6.22 10.98
CA ALA A 198 -3.08 6.88 10.74
C ALA A 198 -3.20 8.38 10.36
N ASN A 199 -4.41 8.85 10.04
CA ASN A 199 -4.69 10.25 9.69
C ASN A 199 -5.62 10.94 10.71
N ARG A 200 -5.88 10.31 11.86
CA ARG A 200 -6.54 10.99 12.98
C ARG A 200 -5.51 11.82 13.73
N SER A 201 -5.73 13.12 13.80
CA SER A 201 -5.01 14.09 14.64
C SER A 201 -5.37 13.93 16.12
#